data_AF-A0A0F2LRE8-F1
#
_entry.id   AF-A0A0F2LRE8-F1
#
_cell.length_a   1.000
_cell.length_b   1.000
_cell.length_c   1.000
_cell.angle_alpha   90.00
_cell.angle_beta   90.00
_cell.angle_gamma   90.00
#
_symmetry.space_group_name_H-M   'P 1'
#
loop_
_entity.id
_entity.type
_entity.pdbx_description
1 polymer ?
#
loop_
_entity_poly.entity_id
_entity_poly.type
_entity_poly.pdbx_seq_one_letter_code
_entity_poly.pdbx_strand_id
1 'polypeptide(L)'
;MRKEEIREEHAVILKATKALLYSYALSVLYQERKYLDSTLDFYREFYETFVLKCHNVKEERISSLINFDDTVRDHPEIKKIALVVFADTTRIGELVVTMINHIIEEENKWLNNISGDFKEIIEEVEKEIGEEVHKHYVKSVEELYSSIMSRFPILDILQVTPTTSKLIVMRFPPEKIFKLIRKAKIGNELWVAEVGG
;
A
#
# COMPACT_ATOMS: atom_id res chain seq x y z
N MET A 1 -4.69 -22.29 9.33
CA MET A 1 -3.98 -21.39 8.40
C MET A 1 -4.13 -19.99 8.91
N ARG A 2 -3.03 -19.27 8.85
CA ARG A 2 -2.54 -18.47 9.98
C ARG A 2 -2.51 -17.01 9.51
N LYS A 3 -2.78 -16.06 10.42
CA LYS A 3 -2.73 -14.59 10.20
C LYS A 3 -1.59 -14.08 9.33
N GLU A 4 -0.52 -14.85 9.24
CA GLU A 4 0.60 -14.76 8.33
C GLU A 4 0.20 -14.50 6.87
N GLU A 5 -0.90 -15.09 6.39
CA GLU A 5 -1.35 -14.83 5.01
C GLU A 5 -1.95 -13.42 4.84
N ILE A 6 -2.80 -12.97 5.76
CA ILE A 6 -3.31 -11.58 5.76
C ILE A 6 -2.15 -10.60 5.85
N ARG A 7 -1.13 -10.90 6.68
CA ARG A 7 0.10 -10.08 6.75
C ARG A 7 0.92 -10.11 5.45
N GLU A 8 0.94 -11.23 4.76
CA GLU A 8 1.56 -11.32 3.43
C GLU A 8 0.81 -10.45 2.42
N GLU A 9 -0.53 -10.51 2.41
CA GLU A 9 -1.37 -9.65 1.59
C GLU A 9 -1.15 -8.16 1.92
N HIS A 10 -1.10 -7.79 3.21
CA HIS A 10 -0.74 -6.43 3.65
C HIS A 10 0.62 -5.99 3.09
N ALA A 11 1.64 -6.86 3.13
CA ALA A 11 2.95 -6.55 2.57
C ALA A 11 2.89 -6.34 1.05
N VAL A 12 2.09 -7.12 0.32
CA VAL A 12 1.85 -6.96 -1.12
C VAL A 12 1.13 -5.63 -1.41
N ILE A 13 0.06 -5.32 -0.66
CA ILE A 13 -0.72 -4.09 -0.81
C ILE A 13 0.15 -2.86 -0.55
N LEU A 14 0.94 -2.86 0.52
CA LEU A 14 1.87 -1.78 0.82
C LEU A 14 2.91 -1.61 -0.28
N LYS A 15 3.44 -2.71 -0.83
CA LYS A 15 4.44 -2.66 -1.91
C LYS A 15 3.85 -2.09 -3.21
N ALA A 16 2.65 -2.51 -3.60
CA ALA A 16 1.93 -1.94 -4.74
C ALA A 16 1.64 -0.45 -4.53
N THR A 17 1.21 -0.08 -3.33
CA THR A 17 0.88 1.31 -2.95
C THR A 17 2.13 2.20 -2.97
N LYS A 18 3.28 1.67 -2.55
CA LYS A 18 4.58 2.35 -2.69
C LYS A 18 4.99 2.50 -4.14
N ALA A 19 4.81 1.46 -4.97
CA ALA A 19 5.10 1.57 -6.41
C ALA A 19 4.27 2.69 -7.07
N LEU A 20 2.99 2.81 -6.71
CA LEU A 20 2.14 3.92 -7.14
C LEU A 20 2.68 5.28 -6.70
N LEU A 21 3.03 5.44 -5.42
CA LEU A 21 3.64 6.68 -4.91
C LEU A 21 4.93 7.04 -5.65
N TYR A 22 5.82 6.07 -5.84
CA TYR A 22 7.11 6.28 -6.48
C TYR A 22 6.95 6.65 -7.95
N SER A 23 6.08 5.96 -8.68
CA SER A 23 5.80 6.29 -10.08
C SER A 23 5.25 7.72 -10.23
N TYR A 24 4.40 8.17 -9.29
CA TYR A 24 3.94 9.56 -9.24
C TYR A 24 5.09 10.52 -8.93
N ALA A 25 5.93 10.23 -7.94
CA ALA A 25 7.09 11.04 -7.62
C ALA A 25 8.06 11.16 -8.81
N LEU A 26 8.28 10.09 -9.58
CA LEU A 26 9.09 10.12 -10.79
C LEU A 26 8.50 11.04 -11.86
N SER A 27 7.17 11.03 -12.02
CA SER A 27 6.49 11.95 -12.93
C SER A 27 6.70 13.42 -12.53
N VAL A 28 6.80 13.72 -11.24
CA VAL A 28 7.04 15.08 -10.73
C VAL A 28 8.52 15.47 -10.85
N LEU A 29 9.43 14.58 -10.46
CA LEU A 29 10.87 14.85 -10.35
C LEU A 29 11.61 14.84 -11.68
N TYR A 30 11.18 13.97 -12.60
CA TYR A 30 11.87 13.71 -13.87
C TYR A 30 10.96 13.89 -15.09
N GLN A 31 9.69 14.27 -14.90
CA GLN A 31 8.70 14.40 -15.98
C GLN A 31 8.46 13.08 -16.75
N GLU A 32 8.77 11.93 -16.12
CA GLU A 32 8.61 10.61 -16.73
C GLU A 32 7.23 10.00 -16.46
N ARG A 33 6.21 10.52 -17.14
CA ARG A 33 4.81 10.11 -16.92
C ARG A 33 4.52 8.64 -17.25
N LYS A 34 5.28 8.02 -18.16
CA LYS A 34 5.09 6.63 -18.62
C LYS A 34 5.02 5.62 -17.46
N TYR A 35 5.81 5.81 -16.40
CA TYR A 35 5.83 4.92 -15.24
C TYR A 35 4.56 5.05 -14.40
N LEU A 36 4.06 6.28 -14.25
CA LEU A 36 2.81 6.55 -13.55
C LEU A 36 1.64 5.92 -14.28
N ASP A 37 1.55 6.10 -15.60
CA ASP A 37 0.44 5.58 -16.39
C ASP A 37 0.39 4.04 -16.31
N SER A 38 1.52 3.35 -16.53
CA SER A 38 1.58 1.87 -16.43
C SER A 38 1.28 1.36 -15.02
N THR A 39 1.74 2.08 -14.00
CA THR A 39 1.53 1.69 -12.59
C THR A 39 0.07 1.90 -12.18
N LEU A 40 -0.58 2.97 -12.65
CA LEU A 40 -1.99 3.24 -12.39
C LEU A 40 -2.89 2.17 -13.02
N ASP A 41 -2.62 1.78 -14.25
CA ASP A 41 -3.38 0.74 -14.94
C ASP A 41 -3.30 -0.59 -14.17
N PHE A 42 -2.08 -1.00 -13.80
CA PHE A 42 -1.88 -2.18 -12.95
C PHE A 42 -2.57 -2.04 -11.60
N TYR A 43 -2.38 -0.91 -10.90
CA TYR A 43 -2.88 -0.72 -9.55
C TYR A 43 -4.41 -0.71 -9.52
N ARG A 44 -5.08 -0.19 -10.55
CA ARG A 44 -6.54 -0.23 -10.65
C ARG A 44 -7.06 -1.67 -10.66
N GLU A 45 -6.49 -2.52 -11.52
CA GLU A 45 -6.87 -3.93 -11.62
C GLU A 45 -6.54 -4.69 -10.32
N PHE A 46 -5.32 -4.47 -9.79
CA PHE A 46 -4.89 -5.02 -8.50
C PHE A 46 -5.83 -4.62 -7.37
N TYR A 47 -6.23 -3.36 -7.28
CA TYR A 47 -7.13 -2.87 -6.24
C TYR A 47 -8.52 -3.51 -6.36
N GLU A 48 -9.07 -3.57 -7.56
CA GLU A 48 -10.40 -4.16 -7.78
C GLU A 48 -10.44 -5.68 -7.54
N THR A 49 -9.35 -6.39 -7.83
CA THR A 49 -9.30 -7.85 -7.76
C THR A 49 -8.70 -8.31 -6.44
N PHE A 50 -7.44 -7.97 -6.17
CA PHE A 50 -6.73 -8.46 -5.00
C PHE A 50 -7.20 -7.76 -3.70
N VAL A 51 -7.30 -6.44 -3.70
CA VAL A 51 -7.69 -5.70 -2.47
C VAL A 51 -9.17 -5.92 -2.19
N LEU A 52 -10.06 -5.50 -3.09
CA LEU A 52 -11.49 -5.48 -2.80
C LEU A 52 -12.15 -6.86 -2.78
N LYS A 53 -11.77 -7.79 -3.67
CA LYS A 53 -12.49 -9.07 -3.83
C LYS A 53 -11.81 -10.24 -3.12
N CYS A 54 -10.53 -10.11 -2.74
CA CYS A 54 -9.82 -11.14 -2.00
C CYS A 54 -9.58 -10.67 -0.57
N HIS A 55 -8.68 -9.71 -0.37
CA HIS A 55 -8.22 -9.29 0.94
C HIS A 55 -9.35 -8.75 1.84
N ASN A 56 -10.06 -7.71 1.40
CA ASN A 56 -11.14 -7.10 2.19
C ASN A 56 -12.26 -8.10 2.48
N VAL A 57 -12.58 -9.00 1.55
CA VAL A 57 -13.61 -10.04 1.77
C VAL A 57 -13.17 -11.03 2.84
N LYS A 58 -11.89 -11.45 2.84
CA LYS A 58 -11.33 -12.30 3.89
C LYS A 58 -11.49 -11.60 5.25
N GLU A 59 -11.10 -10.34 5.34
CA GLU A 59 -11.18 -9.56 6.59
C GLU A 59 -12.61 -9.32 7.06
N GLU A 60 -13.54 -8.98 6.17
CA GLU A 60 -14.96 -8.77 6.48
C GLU A 60 -15.63 -10.07 6.99
N ARG A 61 -15.33 -11.21 6.37
CA ARG A 61 -15.81 -12.52 6.84
C ARG A 61 -15.21 -12.89 8.19
N ILE A 62 -13.90 -12.68 8.38
CA ILE A 62 -13.22 -12.93 9.67
C ILE A 62 -13.82 -12.04 10.76
N SER A 63 -13.92 -10.74 10.50
CA SER A 63 -14.47 -9.71 11.40
C SER A 63 -15.87 -10.07 11.89
N SER A 64 -16.73 -10.54 10.97
CA SER A 64 -18.09 -11.00 11.27
C SER A 64 -18.14 -12.21 12.21
N LEU A 65 -17.16 -13.12 12.16
CA LEU A 65 -17.13 -14.30 13.04
C LEU A 65 -16.69 -13.97 14.47
N ILE A 66 -15.79 -13.00 14.60
CA ILE A 66 -15.19 -12.62 15.88
C ILE A 66 -15.87 -11.39 16.53
N ASN A 67 -16.91 -10.84 15.88
CA ASN A 67 -17.62 -9.60 16.26
C ASN A 67 -16.67 -8.41 16.46
N PHE A 68 -15.79 -8.17 15.47
CA PHE A 68 -14.78 -7.11 15.54
C PHE A 68 -14.89 -6.14 14.35
N ASP A 69 -16.00 -5.40 14.30
CA ASP A 69 -16.35 -4.53 13.17
C ASP A 69 -15.44 -3.29 13.00
N ASP A 70 -14.67 -2.93 14.03
CA ASP A 70 -13.90 -1.68 14.04
C ASP A 70 -12.73 -1.66 13.04
N THR A 71 -12.28 -2.82 12.52
CA THR A 71 -11.16 -2.90 11.57
C THR A 71 -11.55 -2.75 10.12
N VAL A 72 -12.77 -3.18 9.75
CA VAL A 72 -13.24 -3.13 8.35
C VAL A 72 -14.09 -1.90 8.04
N ARG A 73 -14.38 -1.07 9.04
CA ARG A 73 -15.30 0.08 8.93
C ARG A 73 -14.82 1.14 7.94
N ASP A 74 -13.52 1.25 7.72
CA ASP A 74 -12.91 2.22 6.81
C ASP A 74 -12.84 1.75 5.36
N HIS A 75 -13.01 0.44 5.07
CA HIS A 75 -13.00 -0.10 3.69
C HIS A 75 -13.82 0.72 2.69
N PRO A 76 -15.07 1.15 2.99
CA PRO A 76 -15.87 1.94 2.05
C PRO A 76 -15.25 3.31 1.74
N GLU A 77 -14.61 3.95 2.72
CA GLU A 77 -13.97 5.26 2.52
C GLU A 77 -12.65 5.10 1.76
N ILE A 78 -11.85 4.06 2.06
CA ILE A 78 -10.63 3.75 1.29
C ILE A 78 -10.98 3.53 -0.18
N LYS A 79 -12.04 2.76 -0.45
CA LYS A 79 -12.55 2.54 -1.82
C LYS A 79 -12.93 3.85 -2.50
N LYS A 80 -13.63 4.73 -1.80
CA LYS A 80 -14.01 6.04 -2.34
C LYS A 80 -12.78 6.88 -2.69
N ILE A 81 -11.76 6.90 -1.83
CA ILE A 81 -10.50 7.61 -2.09
C ILE A 81 -9.79 7.00 -3.31
N ALA A 82 -9.69 5.68 -3.39
CA ALA A 82 -9.05 4.98 -4.52
C ALA A 82 -9.71 5.33 -5.86
N LEU A 83 -11.05 5.32 -5.92
CA LEU A 83 -11.80 5.69 -7.12
C LEU A 83 -11.53 7.14 -7.55
N VAL A 84 -11.38 8.07 -6.60
CA VAL A 84 -11.00 9.44 -6.97
C VAL A 84 -9.57 9.48 -7.49
N VAL A 85 -8.63 8.78 -6.86
CA VAL A 85 -7.23 8.72 -7.32
C VAL A 85 -7.10 8.20 -8.76
N PHE A 86 -7.97 7.26 -9.16
CA PHE A 86 -8.00 6.76 -10.53
C PHE A 86 -8.47 7.78 -11.57
N ALA A 87 -9.15 8.85 -11.16
CA ALA A 87 -9.56 9.97 -12.00
C ALA A 87 -8.67 11.20 -11.83
N ASP A 88 -8.09 11.40 -10.64
CA ASP A 88 -7.26 12.52 -10.26
C ASP A 88 -6.02 12.04 -9.48
N THR A 89 -4.92 11.92 -10.20
CA THR A 89 -3.64 11.42 -9.67
C THR A 89 -3.00 12.38 -8.68
N THR A 90 -3.45 13.63 -8.57
CA THR A 90 -2.93 14.59 -7.57
C THR A 90 -3.26 14.15 -6.14
N ARG A 91 -4.27 13.28 -5.99
CA ARG A 91 -4.70 12.70 -4.70
C ARG A 91 -3.99 11.40 -4.33
N ILE A 92 -3.02 10.91 -5.11
CA ILE A 92 -2.27 9.68 -4.80
C ILE A 92 -1.71 9.70 -3.37
N GLY A 93 -1.22 10.84 -2.90
CA GLY A 93 -0.69 10.95 -1.55
C GLY A 93 -1.71 10.66 -0.45
N GLU A 94 -2.98 11.02 -0.67
CA GLU A 94 -4.06 10.74 0.28
C GLU A 94 -4.36 9.25 0.36
N LEU A 95 -4.49 8.56 -0.79
CA LEU A 95 -4.69 7.11 -0.81
C LEU A 95 -3.56 6.36 -0.11
N VAL A 96 -2.31 6.77 -0.36
CA VAL A 96 -1.13 6.12 0.23
C VAL A 96 -1.13 6.28 1.75
N VAL A 97 -1.39 7.48 2.28
CA VAL A 97 -1.48 7.70 3.73
C VAL A 97 -2.60 6.88 4.33
N THR A 98 -3.79 6.90 3.72
CA THR A 98 -4.94 6.16 4.22
C THR A 98 -4.66 4.66 4.26
N MET A 99 -4.11 4.09 3.18
CA MET A 99 -3.79 2.67 3.11
C MET A 99 -2.73 2.24 4.12
N ILE A 100 -1.67 3.04 4.30
CA ILE A 100 -0.62 2.76 5.30
C ILE A 100 -1.21 2.80 6.71
N ASN A 101 -2.00 3.82 7.03
CA ASN A 101 -2.59 3.97 8.36
C ASN A 101 -3.57 2.84 8.66
N HIS A 102 -4.40 2.45 7.69
CA HIS A 102 -5.34 1.33 7.81
C HIS A 102 -4.60 0.03 8.17
N ILE A 103 -3.62 -0.38 7.36
CA ILE A 103 -2.87 -1.62 7.60
C ILE A 103 -2.14 -1.59 8.96
N ILE A 104 -1.53 -0.45 9.34
CA ILE A 104 -0.90 -0.30 10.66
C ILE A 104 -1.93 -0.47 11.78
N GLU A 105 -3.11 0.12 11.63
CA GLU A 105 -4.18 0.03 12.60
C GLU A 105 -4.69 -1.42 12.74
N GLU A 106 -4.90 -2.11 11.63
CA GLU A 106 -5.31 -3.52 11.62
C GLU A 106 -4.28 -4.45 12.26
N GLU A 107 -3.01 -4.33 11.86
CA GLU A 107 -1.93 -5.13 12.41
C GLU A 107 -1.84 -4.98 13.93
N ASN A 108 -1.97 -3.74 14.42
CA ASN A 108 -1.89 -3.42 15.84
C ASN A 108 -3.14 -3.84 16.63
N LYS A 109 -4.34 -3.70 16.05
CA LYS A 109 -5.60 -3.93 16.76
C LYS A 109 -5.98 -5.40 16.83
N TRP A 110 -5.89 -6.15 15.74
CA TRP A 110 -6.50 -7.48 15.69
C TRP A 110 -5.54 -8.59 15.30
N LEU A 111 -4.68 -8.40 14.29
CA LEU A 111 -3.71 -9.43 13.92
C LEU A 111 -2.73 -9.74 15.06
N ASN A 112 -2.44 -8.78 15.93
CA ASN A 112 -1.63 -9.02 17.12
C ASN A 112 -2.43 -9.56 18.33
N ASN A 113 -3.74 -9.31 18.42
CA ASN A 113 -4.49 -9.52 19.67
C ASN A 113 -5.55 -10.64 19.64
N ILE A 114 -6.02 -11.07 18.47
CA ILE A 114 -7.15 -12.03 18.37
C ILE A 114 -6.67 -13.42 17.95
N SER A 115 -6.78 -14.44 18.79
CA SER A 115 -6.43 -15.83 18.39
C SER A 115 -7.53 -16.48 17.53
N GLY A 116 -7.16 -17.16 16.44
CA GLY A 116 -8.10 -17.94 15.63
C GLY A 116 -7.42 -18.66 14.47
N ASP A 117 -7.98 -19.79 14.02
CA ASP A 117 -7.66 -20.43 12.74
C ASP A 117 -8.78 -20.08 11.75
N PHE A 118 -8.45 -19.31 10.72
CA PHE A 118 -9.40 -18.81 9.72
C PHE A 118 -9.22 -19.49 8.35
N LYS A 119 -8.62 -20.69 8.35
CA LYS A 119 -8.28 -21.44 7.14
C LYS A 119 -9.46 -21.61 6.18
N GLU A 120 -10.61 -21.99 6.68
CA GLU A 120 -11.79 -22.28 5.86
C GLU A 120 -12.26 -21.04 5.10
N ILE A 121 -12.35 -19.90 5.79
CA ILE A 121 -12.73 -18.61 5.18
C ILE A 121 -11.74 -18.23 4.07
N ILE A 122 -10.45 -18.35 4.34
CA ILE A 122 -9.40 -18.04 3.37
C ILE A 122 -9.57 -18.90 2.12
N GLU A 123 -9.68 -20.22 2.28
CA GLU A 123 -9.81 -21.16 1.15
C GLU A 123 -11.11 -20.93 0.37
N GLU A 124 -12.21 -20.58 1.03
CA GLU A 124 -13.48 -20.25 0.37
C GLU A 124 -13.35 -19.01 -0.51
N VAL A 125 -12.81 -17.92 0.02
CA VAL A 125 -12.62 -16.68 -0.75
C VAL A 125 -11.65 -16.91 -1.92
N GLU A 126 -10.58 -17.68 -1.71
CA GLU A 126 -9.63 -18.01 -2.78
C GLU A 126 -10.26 -18.86 -3.88
N LYS A 127 -11.15 -19.80 -3.55
CA LYS A 127 -11.90 -20.56 -4.56
C LYS A 127 -12.84 -19.68 -5.37
N GLU A 128 -13.47 -18.70 -4.73
CA GLU A 128 -14.39 -17.76 -5.39
C GLU A 128 -13.67 -16.84 -6.39
N ILE A 129 -12.48 -16.34 -6.03
CA ILE A 129 -11.71 -15.42 -6.89
C ILE A 129 -10.76 -16.14 -7.86
N GLY A 130 -10.36 -17.37 -7.54
CA GLY A 130 -9.36 -18.17 -8.25
C GLY A 130 -8.08 -18.32 -7.43
N GLU A 131 -7.69 -19.57 -7.15
CA GLU A 131 -6.57 -19.93 -6.24
C GLU A 131 -5.20 -19.37 -6.68
N GLU A 132 -5.06 -18.97 -7.95
CA GLU A 132 -3.83 -18.42 -8.50
C GLU A 132 -3.72 -16.89 -8.40
N VAL A 133 -4.80 -16.21 -7.99
CA VAL A 133 -4.83 -14.74 -7.89
C VAL A 133 -3.82 -14.21 -6.90
N HIS A 134 -3.71 -14.83 -5.72
CA HIS A 134 -2.75 -14.41 -4.70
C HIS A 134 -1.31 -14.54 -5.21
N LYS A 135 -0.93 -15.73 -5.72
CA LYS A 135 0.42 -15.98 -6.25
C LYS A 135 0.76 -15.06 -7.42
N HIS A 136 -0.20 -14.79 -8.30
CA HIS A 136 -0.04 -13.87 -9.42
C HIS A 136 0.33 -12.47 -8.92
N TYR A 137 -0.45 -11.89 -8.02
CA TYR A 137 -0.20 -10.52 -7.58
C TYR A 137 1.02 -10.37 -6.67
N VAL A 138 1.34 -11.36 -5.83
CA VAL A 138 2.63 -11.38 -5.09
C VAL A 138 3.80 -11.20 -6.06
N LYS A 139 3.82 -11.98 -7.15
CA LYS A 139 4.87 -11.91 -8.16
C LYS A 139 4.83 -10.60 -8.95
N SER A 140 3.67 -10.22 -9.48
CA SER A 140 3.55 -9.04 -10.35
C SER A 140 3.84 -7.73 -9.60
N VAL A 141 3.46 -7.63 -8.33
CA VAL A 141 3.81 -6.47 -7.48
C VAL A 141 5.31 -6.41 -7.22
N GLU A 142 5.97 -7.55 -6.99
CA GLU A 142 7.43 -7.59 -6.80
C GLU A 142 8.17 -7.14 -8.06
N GLU A 143 7.74 -7.60 -9.24
CA GLU A 143 8.31 -7.21 -10.53
C GLU A 143 8.10 -5.71 -10.79
N LEU A 144 6.89 -5.19 -10.56
CA LEU A 144 6.56 -3.78 -10.69
C LEU A 144 7.46 -2.92 -9.77
N TYR A 145 7.51 -3.26 -8.49
CA TYR A 145 8.30 -2.53 -7.50
C TYR A 145 9.80 -2.57 -7.84
N SER A 146 10.32 -3.73 -8.19
CA SER A 146 11.72 -3.92 -8.61
C SER A 146 12.06 -3.12 -9.86
N SER A 147 11.14 -2.99 -10.82
CA SER A 147 11.36 -2.22 -12.05
C SER A 147 11.62 -0.73 -11.79
N ILE A 148 11.05 -0.19 -10.71
CA ILE A 148 11.25 1.19 -10.27
C ILE A 148 12.53 1.28 -9.44
N MET A 149 12.64 0.47 -8.38
CA MET A 149 13.72 0.60 -7.38
C MET A 149 15.10 0.21 -7.91
N SER A 150 15.19 -0.63 -8.95
CA SER A 150 16.46 -0.98 -9.59
C SER A 150 17.00 0.12 -10.51
N ARG A 151 16.13 1.01 -10.99
CA ARG A 151 16.46 2.06 -11.97
C ARG A 151 16.66 3.41 -11.32
N PHE A 152 15.95 3.66 -10.23
CA PHE A 152 15.93 4.94 -9.55
C PHE A 152 16.38 4.78 -8.11
N PRO A 153 17.36 5.57 -7.64
CA PRO A 153 17.80 5.55 -6.26
C PRO A 153 16.80 6.30 -5.38
N ILE A 154 15.58 5.78 -5.23
CA ILE A 154 14.53 6.39 -4.42
C ILE A 154 14.77 6.07 -2.94
N LEU A 155 14.76 7.09 -2.11
CA LEU A 155 14.73 6.97 -0.66
C LEU A 155 13.26 6.82 -0.22
N ASP A 156 12.95 5.74 0.49
CA ASP A 156 11.60 5.40 0.97
C ASP A 156 10.99 6.53 1.83
N ILE A 157 9.66 6.51 1.89
CA ILE A 157 8.72 7.53 2.34
C ILE A 157 9.16 8.33 3.57
N LEU A 158 9.14 9.66 3.44
CA LEU A 158 9.07 10.57 4.56
C LEU A 158 7.59 10.96 4.79
N GLN A 159 6.92 10.31 5.74
CA GLN A 159 5.63 10.78 6.23
C GLN A 159 5.89 11.93 7.20
N VAL A 160 5.39 13.11 6.86
CA VAL A 160 5.45 14.29 7.70
C VAL A 160 4.04 14.56 8.20
N THR A 161 3.69 13.98 9.34
CA THR A 161 2.43 14.30 10.03
C THR A 161 2.52 15.71 10.61
N PRO A 162 1.62 16.66 10.26
CA PRO A 162 1.70 18.05 10.72
C PRO A 162 1.37 18.23 12.21
N THR A 163 0.83 17.23 12.89
CA THR A 163 0.52 17.32 14.31
C THR A 163 1.72 16.93 15.17
N THR A 164 2.30 17.95 15.80
CA THR A 164 3.38 17.94 16.80
C THR A 164 4.76 17.48 16.33
N SER A 165 5.53 18.42 15.75
CA SER A 165 6.98 18.54 15.96
C SER A 165 7.89 17.36 15.58
N LYS A 166 7.37 16.30 14.95
CA LYS A 166 8.13 15.09 14.64
C LYS A 166 7.97 14.77 13.16
N LEU A 167 9.02 15.10 12.42
CA LEU A 167 9.35 14.38 11.20
C LEU A 167 9.46 12.90 11.59
N ILE A 168 8.48 12.05 11.29
CA ILE A 168 8.65 10.59 11.42
C ILE A 168 9.48 10.17 10.21
N VAL A 169 10.79 10.40 10.32
CA VAL A 169 11.77 9.74 9.49
C VAL A 169 11.72 8.28 9.89
N MET A 170 11.11 7.42 9.08
CA MET A 170 11.29 5.98 9.24
C MET A 170 12.77 5.67 9.06
N ARG A 171 13.50 5.61 10.18
CA ARG A 171 14.92 5.25 10.38
C ARG A 171 15.78 5.29 9.11
N PHE A 172 16.07 6.49 8.62
CA PHE A 172 17.18 6.66 7.70
C PHE A 172 18.48 6.77 8.49
N PRO A 173 19.52 6.01 8.11
CA PRO A 173 20.86 6.30 8.57
C PRO A 173 21.20 7.76 8.19
N PRO A 174 21.63 8.62 9.14
CA PRO A 174 21.89 10.04 8.88
C PRO A 174 22.78 10.28 7.66
N GLU A 175 23.72 9.38 7.37
CA GLU A 175 24.61 9.42 6.21
C GLU A 175 23.88 9.38 4.85
N LYS A 176 22.66 8.82 4.76
CA LYS A 176 21.86 8.82 3.52
C LYS A 176 21.14 10.15 3.29
N ILE A 177 20.90 10.93 4.35
CA ILE A 177 20.19 12.22 4.28
C ILE A 177 21.05 13.29 3.58
N PHE A 178 22.38 13.26 3.77
CA PHE A 178 23.30 14.18 3.12
C PHE A 178 23.48 13.92 1.62
N LYS A 179 23.05 12.76 1.14
CA LYS A 179 23.09 12.39 -0.28
C LYS A 179 21.84 12.83 -1.05
N LEU A 180 20.84 13.43 -0.41
CA LEU A 180 19.57 13.74 -1.10
C LEU A 180 19.75 14.82 -2.17
N ILE A 181 19.42 14.51 -3.43
CA ILE A 181 19.56 15.45 -4.56
C ILE A 181 18.24 16.19 -4.83
N ARG A 182 17.13 15.44 -4.90
CA ARG A 182 15.81 15.97 -5.25
C ARG A 182 14.75 15.47 -4.28
N LYS A 183 13.69 16.25 -4.12
CA LYS A 183 12.54 15.92 -3.25
C LYS A 183 11.24 16.34 -3.92
N ALA A 184 10.23 15.48 -3.87
CA ALA A 184 8.87 15.78 -4.30
C ALA A 184 7.94 15.74 -3.09
N LYS A 185 7.16 16.81 -2.91
CA LYS A 185 6.05 16.83 -1.96
C LYS A 185 4.82 16.24 -2.66
N ILE A 186 4.27 15.17 -2.10
CA ILE A 186 3.10 14.47 -2.63
C ILE A 186 1.95 14.65 -1.62
N GLY A 187 0.95 15.45 -1.97
CA GLY A 187 -0.11 15.83 -1.03
C GLY A 187 0.43 16.67 0.15
N ASN A 188 -0.26 16.61 1.29
CA ASN A 188 0.08 17.41 2.45
C ASN A 188 1.15 16.78 3.34
N GLU A 189 1.23 15.45 3.37
CA GLU A 189 1.92 14.70 4.42
C GLU A 189 3.00 13.74 3.90
N LEU A 190 3.24 13.66 2.59
CA LEU A 190 4.26 12.77 2.04
C LEU A 190 5.37 13.53 1.31
N TRP A 191 6.59 13.09 1.54
CA TRP A 191 7.75 13.45 0.74
C TRP A 191 8.44 12.20 0.22
N VAL A 192 8.81 12.23 -1.05
CA VAL A 192 9.68 11.23 -1.68
C VAL A 192 10.97 11.92 -2.09
N ALA A 193 12.11 11.31 -1.80
CA ALA A 193 13.42 11.90 -2.10
C ALA A 193 14.29 10.96 -2.92
N GLU A 194 15.12 11.53 -3.78
CA GLU A 194 16.17 10.83 -4.51
C GLU A 194 17.45 10.79 -3.67
N VAL A 195 18.07 9.63 -3.54
CA VAL A 195 19.43 9.47 -3.05
C VAL A 195 20.40 9.71 -4.19
N GLY A 196 21.38 10.58 -3.99
CA GLY A 196 22.48 10.76 -4.92
C GLY A 196 23.36 9.51 -5.00
N GLY A 197 23.81 9.25 -6.22
CA GLY A 197 24.86 8.25 -6.52
C GLY A 197 26.16 8.54 -5.79
#